data_AF-A0A1M7YDU9-F1
#
_entry.id   AF-A0A1M7YDU9-F1
#
_cell.length_a   1.000
_cell.length_b   1.000
_cell.length_c   1.000
_cell.angle_alpha   90.00
_cell.angle_beta   90.00
_cell.angle_gamma   90.00
#
_symmetry.space_group_name_H-M   'P 1'
#
loop_
_entity.id
_entity.type
_entity.pdbx_description
1 polymer ?
#
loop_
_entity_poly.entity_id
_entity_poly.type
_entity_poly.pdbx_seq_one_letter_code
_entity_poly.pdbx_strand_id
1 'polypeptide(L)'
;MKKTGIIMLALVMLVCLFPLSVKASETEDFNTDLMSYLIQISNERGREVTKDDLEYVLNLYSESLSDFDSADGPKDFLGEVIKADYSNLTSIYEEYSLDKDSLTALLSDNGETLDDYVFLNQLDASISFYQGDGTVDQETGFEEKLTAYLSDISTIRGFTVSREMIESFLSKYEITFSMFESVDELKDFLGDVIKSDLSNLDYFNTEYSLSKEDIDSRLSTINKTLNDYVFIDDLELDILTNDDGGISYKYFMYMLEESYPGITKKLGLTEEEYTRTYQYFMSLKDYYTSEDTQNKLIDIMMRFQTLAENLPESNEAVTLNQLSELQSLYQDLQDVLKIKISYSVLENGKKVPLTLLDLMNGKDLENATISIDVYTDASEFLMDFSLSADMFGEVIGDVEKTPVTKPDSSGDKTTSTPVKTVTGGKLPKTASNYTIMILAGAFLVVLGTVLFKTNRKDGDETNAA
;
A
#
# COMPACT_ATOMS: atom_id res chain seq x y z
N MET A 1 7.31 1.56 15.69
CA MET A 1 5.88 1.55 16.09
C MET A 1 5.17 0.57 15.19
N LYS A 2 4.85 -0.59 15.76
CA LYS A 2 4.59 -1.84 15.07
C LYS A 2 3.25 -2.36 15.56
N LYS A 3 2.38 -2.60 14.57
CA LYS A 3 1.48 -3.74 14.43
C LYS A 3 0.14 -3.57 15.14
N THR A 4 -0.91 -3.37 14.34
CA THR A 4 -2.06 -4.30 14.27
C THR A 4 -3.19 -3.92 13.30
N GLY A 5 -3.24 -2.69 12.77
CA GLY A 5 -4.18 -2.35 11.69
C GLY A 5 -3.96 -3.17 10.39
N ILE A 6 -2.71 -3.56 10.15
CA ILE A 6 -2.29 -4.32 8.96
C ILE A 6 -2.80 -5.78 8.97
N ILE A 7 -3.03 -6.37 10.15
CA ILE A 7 -3.50 -7.77 10.25
C ILE A 7 -5.00 -7.87 9.90
N MET A 8 -5.78 -6.83 10.19
CA MET A 8 -7.18 -6.75 9.75
C MET A 8 -7.29 -6.50 8.25
N LEU A 9 -6.38 -5.72 7.66
CA LEU A 9 -6.27 -5.61 6.20
C LEU A 9 -5.87 -6.95 5.56
N ALA A 10 -4.97 -7.72 6.18
CA ALA A 10 -4.66 -9.08 5.73
C ALA A 10 -5.87 -10.00 5.82
N LEU A 11 -6.73 -9.84 6.83
CA LEU A 11 -7.95 -10.63 6.98
C LEU A 11 -9.04 -10.22 5.99
N VAL A 12 -9.25 -8.92 5.77
CA VAL A 12 -10.16 -8.39 4.76
C VAL A 12 -9.67 -8.74 3.35
N MET A 13 -8.35 -8.71 3.11
CA MET A 13 -7.78 -9.19 1.85
C MET A 13 -7.93 -10.71 1.68
N LEU A 14 -7.84 -11.51 2.75
CA LEU A 14 -8.10 -12.96 2.72
C LEU A 14 -9.55 -13.32 2.45
N VAL A 15 -10.48 -12.54 3.03
CA VAL A 15 -11.92 -12.64 2.83
C VAL A 15 -12.28 -12.28 1.37
N CYS A 16 -11.50 -11.41 0.74
CA CYS A 16 -11.62 -11.03 -0.67
C CYS A 16 -10.91 -11.99 -1.65
N LEU A 17 -10.29 -13.07 -1.19
CA LEU A 17 -9.72 -14.08 -2.09
C LEU A 17 -10.83 -14.97 -2.65
N PHE A 18 -11.21 -14.75 -3.93
CA PHE A 18 -11.31 -15.73 -5.05
C PHE A 18 -12.51 -15.52 -6.03
N PRO A 19 -12.43 -15.92 -7.34
CA PRO A 19 -11.67 -15.25 -8.42
C PRO A 19 -12.37 -15.28 -9.83
N LEU A 20 -11.66 -14.85 -10.87
CA LEU A 20 -11.81 -15.20 -12.31
C LEU A 20 -13.03 -14.66 -13.10
N SER A 21 -12.84 -13.54 -13.80
CA SER A 21 -13.37 -13.38 -15.17
C SER A 21 -12.29 -12.94 -16.14
N VAL A 22 -12.27 -13.67 -17.25
CA VAL A 22 -11.43 -13.52 -18.45
C VAL A 22 -12.08 -12.49 -19.40
N LYS A 23 -11.29 -11.53 -19.92
CA LYS A 23 -11.26 -11.14 -21.36
C LYS A 23 -10.21 -10.07 -21.71
N ALA A 24 -9.48 -10.33 -22.81
CA ALA A 24 -8.46 -9.53 -23.52
C ALA A 24 -8.92 -8.11 -23.96
N SER A 25 -8.05 -7.12 -24.23
CA SER A 25 -6.83 -7.14 -25.09
C SER A 25 -5.95 -5.91 -24.85
N GLU A 26 -4.63 -6.08 -24.73
CA GLU A 26 -3.66 -5.03 -25.11
C GLU A 26 -3.53 -5.00 -26.64
N THR A 27 -3.34 -3.82 -27.20
CA THR A 27 -3.19 -3.59 -28.64
C THR A 27 -1.79 -3.96 -29.11
N GLU A 28 -1.67 -4.72 -30.21
CA GLU A 28 -0.41 -5.05 -30.90
C GLU A 28 0.53 -3.84 -31.18
N ASP A 29 0.02 -2.60 -31.14
CA ASP A 29 0.79 -1.36 -31.34
C ASP A 29 1.71 -0.99 -30.15
N PHE A 30 1.23 -1.09 -28.90
CA PHE A 30 1.97 -0.56 -27.73
C PHE A 30 3.33 -1.24 -27.53
N ASN A 31 3.37 -2.57 -27.61
CA ASN A 31 4.62 -3.32 -27.44
C ASN A 31 5.61 -3.08 -28.57
N THR A 32 5.12 -2.86 -29.80
CA THR A 32 5.98 -2.54 -30.96
C THR A 32 6.58 -1.15 -30.83
N ASP A 33 5.78 -0.18 -30.38
CA ASP A 33 6.20 1.20 -30.18
C ASP A 33 7.13 1.33 -28.97
N LEU A 34 6.85 0.63 -27.87
CA LEU A 34 7.72 0.57 -26.69
C LEU A 34 9.09 -0.03 -27.03
N MET A 35 9.13 -1.12 -27.80
CA MET A 35 10.41 -1.70 -28.26
C MET A 35 11.17 -0.74 -29.17
N SER A 36 10.47 0.00 -30.04
CA SER A 36 11.09 1.04 -30.88
C SER A 36 11.67 2.17 -30.02
N TYR A 37 10.95 2.59 -28.98
CA TYR A 37 11.41 3.58 -28.02
C TYR A 37 12.63 3.09 -27.22
N LEU A 38 12.61 1.85 -26.70
CA LEU A 38 13.75 1.23 -26.01
C LEU A 38 15.01 1.20 -26.88
N ILE A 39 14.88 0.84 -28.16
CA ILE A 39 15.99 0.89 -29.12
C ILE A 39 16.48 2.32 -29.31
N GLN A 40 15.57 3.29 -29.43
CA GLN A 40 15.94 4.70 -29.57
C GLN A 40 16.75 5.18 -28.37
N ILE A 41 16.22 5.04 -27.16
CA ILE A 41 16.88 5.54 -25.95
C ILE A 41 18.16 4.78 -25.62
N SER A 42 18.25 3.48 -25.96
CA SER A 42 19.50 2.71 -25.85
C SER A 42 20.60 3.29 -26.74
N ASN A 43 20.26 3.67 -27.97
CA ASN A 43 21.22 4.29 -28.89
C ASN A 43 21.65 5.68 -28.40
N GLU A 44 20.72 6.48 -27.86
CA GLU A 44 21.02 7.81 -27.31
C GLU A 44 21.89 7.73 -26.06
N ARG A 45 21.57 6.79 -25.14
CA ARG A 45 22.31 6.58 -23.89
C ARG A 45 23.66 5.91 -24.09
N GLY A 46 23.84 5.18 -25.20
CA GLY A 46 25.08 4.47 -25.53
C GLY A 46 25.25 3.12 -24.81
N ARG A 47 24.20 2.63 -24.15
CA ARG A 47 24.11 1.30 -23.55
C ARG A 47 22.70 0.75 -23.72
N GLU A 48 22.55 -0.56 -23.54
CA GLU A 48 21.22 -1.17 -23.52
C GLU A 48 20.38 -0.57 -22.38
N VAL A 49 19.17 -0.15 -22.73
CA VAL A 49 18.10 0.27 -21.82
C VAL A 49 16.95 -0.70 -22.05
N THR A 50 16.55 -1.36 -20.98
CA THR A 50 15.56 -2.43 -20.96
C THR A 50 14.20 -1.92 -20.47
N LYS A 51 13.17 -2.75 -20.60
CA LYS A 51 11.87 -2.48 -19.99
C LYS A 51 11.99 -2.33 -18.47
N ASP A 52 12.83 -3.13 -17.83
CA ASP A 52 13.04 -3.11 -16.38
C ASP A 52 13.66 -1.78 -15.93
N ASP A 53 14.57 -1.20 -16.73
CA ASP A 53 15.12 0.14 -16.47
C ASP A 53 14.01 1.21 -16.50
N LEU A 54 13.05 1.10 -17.42
CA LEU A 54 11.92 2.03 -17.50
C LEU A 54 10.96 1.88 -16.33
N GLU A 55 10.57 0.65 -15.99
CA GLU A 55 9.69 0.37 -14.84
C GLU A 55 10.35 0.81 -13.53
N TYR A 56 11.66 0.64 -13.39
CA TYR A 56 12.41 1.14 -12.24
C TYR A 56 12.27 2.65 -12.08
N VAL A 57 12.50 3.42 -13.16
CA VAL A 57 12.41 4.89 -13.09
C VAL A 57 10.98 5.36 -12.85
N LEU A 58 9.98 4.75 -13.50
CA LEU A 58 8.57 5.09 -13.30
C LEU A 58 8.13 4.86 -11.85
N ASN A 59 8.60 3.77 -11.24
CA ASN A 59 8.30 3.45 -9.84
C ASN A 59 8.84 4.51 -8.86
N LEU A 60 9.95 5.19 -9.17
CA LEU A 60 10.42 6.34 -8.36
C LEU A 60 9.38 7.46 -8.26
N TYR A 61 8.48 7.56 -9.26
CA TYR A 61 7.38 8.51 -9.30
C TYR A 61 6.02 7.86 -8.98
N SER A 62 6.00 6.62 -8.50
CA SER A 62 4.78 5.82 -8.26
C SER A 62 3.92 5.58 -9.50
N GLU A 63 4.55 5.60 -10.69
CA GLU A 63 3.90 5.29 -11.97
C GLU A 63 4.36 3.90 -12.47
N SER A 64 3.60 3.32 -13.40
CA SER A 64 3.92 2.09 -14.12
C SER A 64 3.72 2.26 -15.63
N LEU A 65 4.32 1.41 -16.46
CA LEU A 65 4.05 1.44 -17.90
C LEU A 65 2.56 1.21 -18.24
N SER A 66 1.81 0.61 -17.31
CA SER A 66 0.38 0.35 -17.47
C SER A 66 -0.52 1.56 -17.22
N ASP A 67 0.03 2.65 -16.69
CA ASP A 67 -0.68 3.92 -16.46
C ASP A 67 -0.73 4.82 -17.71
N PHE A 68 -0.06 4.41 -18.80
CA PHE A 68 -0.01 5.17 -20.05
C PHE A 68 -0.81 4.50 -21.16
N ASP A 69 -1.64 5.31 -21.85
CA ASP A 69 -2.43 4.86 -23.01
C ASP A 69 -1.58 4.57 -24.25
N SER A 70 -0.32 5.02 -24.30
CA SER A 70 0.61 4.84 -25.43
C SER A 70 2.08 4.87 -25.01
N ALA A 71 2.97 4.35 -25.86
CA ALA A 71 4.42 4.40 -25.64
C ALA A 71 5.01 5.82 -25.69
N ASP A 72 4.26 6.81 -26.20
CA ASP A 72 4.66 8.22 -26.11
C ASP A 72 4.47 8.78 -24.69
N GLY A 73 3.57 8.19 -23.88
CA GLY A 73 3.32 8.64 -22.51
C GLY A 73 4.55 8.60 -21.61
N PRO A 74 5.23 7.44 -21.47
CA PRO A 74 6.47 7.34 -20.70
C PRO A 74 7.56 8.28 -21.22
N LYS A 75 7.62 8.49 -22.54
CA LYS A 75 8.60 9.39 -23.16
C LYS A 75 8.39 10.85 -22.75
N ASP A 76 7.15 11.33 -22.76
CA ASP A 76 6.82 12.69 -22.35
C ASP A 76 7.00 12.87 -20.83
N PHE A 77 6.73 11.83 -20.05
CA PHE A 77 6.84 11.85 -18.59
C PHE A 77 8.29 11.80 -18.09
N LEU A 78 9.08 10.84 -18.57
CA LEU A 78 10.46 10.58 -18.11
C LEU A 78 11.45 11.64 -18.62
N GLY A 79 11.08 12.37 -19.67
CA GLY A 79 11.86 13.50 -20.19
C GLY A 79 13.04 13.08 -21.06
N GLU A 80 14.04 13.96 -21.15
CA GLU A 80 15.18 13.78 -22.06
C GLU A 80 16.15 12.71 -21.57
N VAL A 81 16.63 11.86 -22.48
CA VAL A 81 17.62 10.80 -22.21
C VAL A 81 19.02 11.41 -22.06
N ILE A 82 19.78 10.95 -21.07
CA ILE A 82 21.20 11.35 -20.93
C ILE A 82 21.98 10.80 -22.12
N LYS A 83 22.73 11.65 -22.83
CA LYS A 83 23.50 11.22 -24.01
C LYS A 83 24.74 10.43 -23.61
N ALA A 84 25.15 9.50 -24.45
CA ALA A 84 26.35 8.67 -24.26
C ALA A 84 27.65 9.45 -23.98
N ASP A 85 27.76 10.67 -24.50
CA ASP A 85 28.91 11.56 -24.31
C ASP A 85 28.69 12.61 -23.19
N TYR A 86 27.56 12.54 -22.49
CA TYR A 86 27.13 13.47 -21.44
C TYR A 86 26.99 14.93 -21.91
N SER A 87 26.87 15.16 -23.22
CA SER A 87 26.83 16.52 -23.80
C SER A 87 25.59 17.33 -23.41
N ASN A 88 24.51 16.68 -22.95
CA ASN A 88 23.29 17.34 -22.51
C ASN A 88 23.19 17.56 -20.99
N LEU A 89 24.27 17.38 -20.22
CA LEU A 89 24.27 17.68 -18.77
C LEU A 89 24.45 19.18 -18.44
N THR A 90 24.40 20.08 -19.43
CA THR A 90 24.71 21.51 -19.21
C THR A 90 23.72 22.17 -18.24
N SER A 91 22.43 21.86 -18.33
CA SER A 91 21.41 22.39 -17.41
C SER A 91 21.68 21.97 -15.96
N ILE A 92 22.03 20.71 -15.73
CA ILE A 92 22.39 20.17 -14.42
C ILE A 92 23.59 20.92 -13.83
N TYR A 93 24.63 21.14 -14.63
CA TYR A 93 25.82 21.88 -14.19
C TYR A 93 25.49 23.32 -13.79
N GLU A 94 24.65 23.99 -14.59
CA GLU A 94 24.24 25.38 -14.33
C GLU A 94 23.33 25.51 -13.11
N GLU A 95 22.35 24.63 -12.95
CA GLU A 95 21.35 24.67 -11.88
C GLU A 95 21.98 24.38 -10.51
N TYR A 96 22.78 23.32 -10.42
CA TYR A 96 23.38 22.84 -9.17
C TYR A 96 24.78 23.41 -8.91
N SER A 97 25.24 24.34 -9.77
CA SER A 97 26.59 24.91 -9.71
C SER A 97 27.69 23.82 -9.68
N LEU A 98 27.48 22.75 -10.44
CA LEU A 98 28.37 21.60 -10.54
C LEU A 98 29.20 21.65 -11.84
N ASP A 99 30.32 20.96 -11.84
CA ASP A 99 31.02 20.52 -13.04
C ASP A 99 31.04 18.99 -13.12
N LYS A 100 31.62 18.44 -14.18
CA LYS A 100 31.65 16.98 -14.38
C LYS A 100 32.32 16.23 -13.21
N ASP A 101 33.42 16.77 -12.68
CA ASP A 101 34.21 16.10 -11.65
C ASP A 101 33.47 16.14 -10.31
N SER A 102 32.87 17.28 -9.97
CA SER A 102 32.06 17.45 -8.74
C SER A 102 30.73 16.70 -8.80
N LEU A 103 30.06 16.61 -9.95
CA LEU A 103 28.90 15.74 -10.12
C LEU A 103 29.26 14.26 -9.94
N THR A 104 30.37 13.82 -10.55
CA THR A 104 30.83 12.43 -10.39
C THR A 104 31.18 12.12 -8.94
N ALA A 105 31.80 13.06 -8.23
CA ALA A 105 32.10 12.93 -6.80
C ALA A 105 30.81 12.83 -5.97
N LEU A 106 29.83 13.70 -6.20
CA LEU A 106 28.55 13.70 -5.50
C LEU A 106 27.81 12.36 -5.63
N LEU A 107 27.73 11.81 -6.85
CA LEU A 107 27.12 10.50 -7.07
C LEU A 107 27.93 9.39 -6.40
N SER A 108 29.25 9.43 -6.51
CA SER A 108 30.13 8.42 -5.90
C SER A 108 30.04 8.40 -4.37
N ASP A 109 29.86 9.55 -3.73
CA ASP A 109 29.67 9.66 -2.28
C ASP A 109 28.35 9.00 -1.85
N ASN A 110 27.37 8.91 -2.75
CA ASN A 110 26.08 8.23 -2.55
C ASN A 110 26.06 6.79 -3.11
N GLY A 111 27.22 6.26 -3.51
CA GLY A 111 27.34 4.88 -4.02
C GLY A 111 26.87 4.67 -5.45
N GLU A 112 26.75 5.77 -6.22
CA GLU A 112 26.20 5.78 -7.58
C GLU A 112 27.19 6.34 -8.59
N THR A 113 26.84 6.17 -9.85
CA THR A 113 27.58 6.65 -11.01
C THR A 113 26.61 7.22 -12.05
N LEU A 114 27.12 8.02 -12.98
CA LEU A 114 26.29 8.51 -14.10
C LEU A 114 25.67 7.38 -14.94
N ASP A 115 26.25 6.17 -14.92
CA ASP A 115 25.73 5.01 -15.64
C ASP A 115 24.44 4.44 -15.04
N ASP A 116 24.15 4.74 -13.77
CA ASP A 116 22.93 4.32 -13.07
C ASP A 116 21.69 5.13 -13.52
N TYR A 117 21.90 6.20 -14.27
CA TYR A 117 20.86 7.10 -14.74
C TYR A 117 20.60 6.98 -16.23
N VAL A 118 19.32 6.93 -16.61
CA VAL A 118 18.88 6.91 -18.01
C VAL A 118 18.40 8.29 -18.45
N PHE A 119 17.64 8.98 -17.60
CA PHE A 119 16.96 10.24 -17.93
C PHE A 119 17.52 11.43 -17.15
N LEU A 120 17.49 12.62 -17.76
CA LEU A 120 17.91 13.87 -17.12
C LEU A 120 17.06 14.21 -15.90
N ASN A 121 15.73 14.04 -15.97
CA ASN A 121 14.83 14.32 -14.85
C ASN A 121 15.09 13.42 -13.64
N GLN A 122 15.48 12.17 -13.89
CA GLN A 122 15.86 11.21 -12.84
C GLN A 122 17.15 11.67 -12.13
N LEU A 123 18.16 12.08 -12.91
CA LEU A 123 19.43 12.58 -12.39
C LEU A 123 19.24 13.91 -11.64
N ASP A 124 18.44 14.82 -12.20
CA ASP A 124 18.05 16.09 -11.59
C ASP A 124 17.45 15.90 -10.20
N ALA A 125 16.41 15.08 -10.10
CA ALA A 125 15.75 14.78 -8.83
C ALA A 125 16.72 14.21 -7.78
N SER A 126 17.66 13.37 -8.21
CA SER A 126 18.64 12.75 -7.31
C SER A 126 19.70 13.76 -6.85
N ILE A 127 20.19 14.63 -7.73
CA ILE A 127 21.12 15.70 -7.35
C ILE A 127 20.43 16.71 -6.43
N SER A 128 19.19 17.09 -6.73
CA SER A 128 18.35 17.92 -5.85
C SER A 128 18.26 17.32 -4.45
N PHE A 129 18.03 16.00 -4.36
CA PHE A 129 18.01 15.28 -3.09
C PHE A 129 19.39 15.19 -2.41
N TYR A 130 20.48 15.01 -3.15
CA TYR A 130 21.82 14.90 -2.57
C TYR A 130 22.41 16.23 -2.12
N GLN A 131 22.09 17.31 -2.82
CA GLN A 131 22.51 18.66 -2.44
C GLN A 131 21.53 19.33 -1.49
N GLY A 132 20.25 18.96 -1.56
CA GLY A 132 19.24 19.37 -0.61
C GLY A 132 19.34 18.53 0.65
N ASP A 133 19.90 19.07 1.72
CA ASP A 133 19.78 18.52 3.09
C ASP A 133 18.36 18.68 3.67
N GLY A 134 17.36 18.91 2.80
CA GLY A 134 16.02 19.34 3.15
C GLY A 134 15.97 20.76 3.72
N THR A 135 17.07 21.51 3.73
CA THR A 135 17.08 22.85 4.31
C THR A 135 16.59 23.90 3.34
N VAL A 136 15.75 24.77 3.87
CA VAL A 136 15.15 25.88 3.14
C VAL A 136 15.69 27.19 3.69
N ASP A 137 15.74 28.21 2.85
CA ASP A 137 16.14 29.55 3.27
C ASP A 137 15.12 30.09 4.29
N GLN A 138 15.52 30.13 5.56
CA GLN A 138 14.66 30.60 6.64
C GLN A 138 14.33 32.09 6.49
N GLU A 139 13.10 32.44 6.87
CA GLU A 139 12.62 33.81 6.86
C GLU A 139 13.49 34.75 7.71
N THR A 140 13.50 36.03 7.34
CA THR A 140 14.24 37.03 8.10
C THR A 140 13.70 37.14 9.53
N GLY A 141 14.57 36.91 10.51
CA GLY A 141 14.23 36.97 11.92
C GLY A 141 13.61 35.69 12.49
N PHE A 142 13.81 34.55 11.84
CA PHE A 142 13.31 33.25 12.28
C PHE A 142 13.62 32.96 13.76
N GLU A 143 14.85 33.20 14.21
CA GLU A 143 15.28 32.92 15.59
C GLU A 143 14.59 33.81 16.64
N GLU A 144 14.38 35.09 16.35
CA GLU A 144 13.61 35.98 17.21
C GLU A 144 12.13 35.56 17.30
N LYS A 145 11.54 35.17 16.16
CA LYS A 145 10.17 34.67 16.08
C LYS A 145 10.02 33.33 16.80
N LEU A 146 10.98 32.42 16.67
CA LEU A 146 11.00 31.13 17.35
C LEU A 146 11.07 31.36 18.86
N THR A 147 11.93 32.27 19.31
CA THR A 147 12.02 32.64 20.74
C THR A 147 10.69 33.17 21.27
N ALA A 148 10.00 34.03 20.50
CA ALA A 148 8.67 34.52 20.87
C ALA A 148 7.64 33.39 20.93
N TYR A 149 7.62 32.53 19.92
CA TYR A 149 6.72 31.37 19.87
C TYR A 149 6.93 30.42 21.06
N LEU A 150 8.18 30.07 21.40
CA LEU A 150 8.50 29.24 22.57
C LEU A 150 7.98 29.86 23.89
N SER A 151 8.08 31.19 24.03
CA SER A 151 7.54 31.91 25.18
C SER A 151 6.00 31.85 25.24
N ASP A 152 5.35 32.00 24.09
CA ASP A 152 3.89 31.94 23.98
C ASP A 152 3.37 30.56 24.35
N ILE A 153 3.92 29.50 23.76
CA ILE A 153 3.49 28.12 24.05
C ILE A 153 3.87 27.67 25.47
N SER A 154 4.96 28.20 26.05
CA SER A 154 5.28 28.00 27.46
C SER A 154 4.17 28.53 28.38
N THR A 155 3.62 29.69 28.03
CA THR A 155 2.51 30.30 28.77
C THR A 155 1.24 29.46 28.65
N ILE A 156 0.93 28.96 27.44
CA ILE A 156 -0.21 28.08 27.20
C ILE A 156 -0.07 26.78 27.99
N ARG A 157 1.10 26.13 27.91
CA ARG A 157 1.37 24.82 28.50
C ARG A 157 1.52 24.84 30.01
N GLY A 158 1.92 25.99 30.58
CA GLY A 158 2.09 26.17 32.03
C GLY A 158 3.45 25.70 32.56
N PHE A 159 4.39 25.37 31.68
CA PHE A 159 5.80 25.13 32.00
C PHE A 159 6.69 25.66 30.87
N THR A 160 7.99 25.79 31.13
CA THR A 160 8.95 26.22 30.13
C THR A 160 9.10 25.19 29.01
N VAL A 161 8.68 25.54 27.80
CA VAL A 161 8.93 24.77 26.58
C VAL A 161 10.26 25.26 26.00
N SER A 162 11.26 24.38 25.96
CA SER A 162 12.59 24.71 25.45
C SER A 162 12.76 24.31 23.99
N ARG A 163 13.80 24.85 23.35
CA ARG A 163 14.16 24.48 21.98
C ARG A 163 14.42 22.97 21.87
N GLU A 164 15.11 22.39 22.85
CA GLU A 164 15.44 20.97 22.87
C GLU A 164 14.19 20.09 22.92
N MET A 165 13.11 20.55 23.55
CA MET A 165 11.83 19.81 23.55
C MET A 165 11.23 19.74 22.16
N ILE A 166 11.30 20.85 21.40
CA ILE A 166 10.83 20.89 20.01
C ILE A 166 11.74 20.04 19.12
N GLU A 167 13.06 20.11 19.28
CA GLU A 167 14.01 19.25 18.53
C GLU A 167 13.75 17.77 18.80
N SER A 168 13.45 17.41 20.06
CA SER A 168 13.08 16.05 20.42
C SER A 168 11.72 15.61 19.84
N PHE A 169 10.81 16.55 19.56
CA PHE A 169 9.57 16.25 18.86
C PHE A 169 9.84 16.05 17.37
N LEU A 170 10.52 16.99 16.73
CA LEU A 170 10.87 16.96 15.31
C LEU A 170 11.68 15.71 14.93
N SER A 171 12.61 15.27 15.78
CA SER A 171 13.43 14.08 15.52
C SER A 171 12.62 12.78 15.43
N LYS A 172 11.41 12.71 16.02
CA LYS A 172 10.50 11.57 15.87
C LYS A 172 10.03 11.39 14.43
N TYR A 173 10.05 12.47 13.66
CA TYR A 173 9.68 12.54 12.25
C TYR A 173 10.91 12.70 11.34
N GLU A 174 12.13 12.60 11.90
CA GLU A 174 13.40 12.77 11.18
C GLU A 174 13.59 14.14 10.53
N ILE A 175 12.93 15.15 11.09
CA ILE A 175 13.03 16.53 10.59
C ILE A 175 13.75 17.43 11.59
N THR A 176 14.19 18.59 11.11
CA THR A 176 14.91 19.60 11.89
C THR A 176 14.30 20.97 11.64
N PHE A 177 14.67 21.97 12.45
CA PHE A 177 14.22 23.35 12.25
C PHE A 177 14.58 23.94 10.89
N SER A 178 15.68 23.47 10.30
CA SER A 178 16.17 23.98 9.03
C SER A 178 15.30 23.57 7.84
N MET A 179 14.38 22.61 8.04
CA MET A 179 13.39 22.19 7.03
C MET A 179 12.15 23.09 6.95
N PHE A 180 12.08 24.15 7.77
CA PHE A 180 10.94 25.08 7.78
C PHE A 180 11.37 26.47 7.33
N GLU A 181 10.64 27.05 6.37
CA GLU A 181 10.91 28.39 5.85
C GLU A 181 10.52 29.45 6.90
N SER A 182 9.47 29.18 7.68
CA SER A 182 8.93 30.14 8.65
C SER A 182 8.52 29.50 9.97
N VAL A 183 8.43 30.32 11.01
CA VAL A 183 7.90 29.88 12.32
C VAL A 183 6.41 29.55 12.25
N ASP A 184 5.68 30.17 11.33
CA ASP A 184 4.27 29.86 11.09
C ASP A 184 4.12 28.45 10.50
N GLU A 185 4.96 28.06 9.54
CA GLU A 185 5.00 26.70 8.99
C GLU A 185 5.37 25.66 10.05
N LEU A 186 6.41 25.94 10.86
CA LEU A 186 6.77 25.11 12.00
C LEU A 186 5.57 24.94 12.96
N LYS A 187 4.87 26.02 13.27
CA LYS A 187 3.70 25.98 14.17
C LYS A 187 2.58 25.10 13.60
N ASP A 188 2.29 25.24 12.32
CA ASP A 188 1.28 24.42 11.65
C ASP A 188 1.64 22.93 11.70
N PHE A 189 2.93 22.60 11.56
CA PHE A 189 3.42 21.23 11.72
C PHE A 189 3.34 20.71 13.16
N LEU A 190 3.69 21.53 14.15
CA LEU A 190 3.71 21.12 15.57
C LEU A 190 2.30 20.91 16.14
N GLY A 191 1.27 21.55 15.55
CA GLY A 191 -0.11 21.37 15.93
C GLY A 191 -0.50 22.09 17.24
N ASP A 192 -1.60 21.64 17.83
CA ASP A 192 -2.23 22.31 18.97
C ASP A 192 -1.47 22.07 20.29
N VAL A 193 -1.15 23.15 21.00
CA VAL A 193 -0.49 23.08 22.32
C VAL A 193 -1.47 22.59 23.39
N ILE A 194 -1.07 21.62 24.21
CA ILE A 194 -1.83 21.19 25.39
C ILE A 194 -1.94 22.37 26.36
N LYS A 195 -3.15 22.76 26.72
CA LYS A 195 -3.39 23.86 27.66
C LYS A 195 -3.02 23.46 29.08
N SER A 196 -2.53 24.40 29.87
CA SER A 196 -2.15 24.20 31.28
C SER A 196 -3.31 23.71 32.17
N ASP A 197 -4.54 24.10 31.85
CA ASP A 197 -5.76 23.63 32.51
C ASP A 197 -6.31 22.32 31.92
N LEU A 198 -5.63 21.77 30.91
CA LEU A 198 -5.99 20.56 30.17
C LEU A 198 -7.36 20.62 29.48
N SER A 199 -7.93 21.83 29.33
CA SER A 199 -9.29 22.01 28.79
C SER A 199 -9.45 21.59 27.31
N ASN A 200 -8.35 21.45 26.57
CA ASN A 200 -8.36 20.92 25.21
C ASN A 200 -8.11 19.40 25.14
N LEU A 201 -7.97 18.69 26.27
CA LEU A 201 -7.94 17.22 26.25
C LEU A 201 -9.32 16.59 26.03
N ASP A 202 -10.41 17.37 26.07
CA ASP A 202 -11.76 16.91 25.69
C ASP A 202 -11.83 16.38 24.25
N TYR A 203 -10.85 16.75 23.42
CA TYR A 203 -10.56 16.14 22.13
C TYR A 203 -10.52 14.59 22.20
N PHE A 204 -9.75 14.03 23.13
CA PHE A 204 -9.59 12.58 23.27
C PHE A 204 -10.88 11.87 23.70
N ASN A 205 -11.73 12.56 24.46
CA ASN A 205 -13.04 12.04 24.82
C ASN A 205 -13.96 12.04 23.60
N THR A 206 -13.93 13.11 22.81
CA THR A 206 -14.78 13.26 21.62
C THR A 206 -14.40 12.27 20.54
N GLU A 207 -13.11 12.16 20.21
CA GLU A 207 -12.63 11.34 19.09
C GLU A 207 -12.45 9.86 19.47
N TYR A 208 -12.01 9.59 20.71
CA TYR A 208 -11.59 8.24 21.12
C TYR A 208 -12.38 7.67 22.31
N SER A 209 -13.33 8.44 22.86
CA SER A 209 -14.05 8.07 24.09
C SER A 209 -13.12 7.80 25.27
N LEU A 210 -11.98 8.51 25.35
CA LEU A 210 -11.02 8.41 26.43
C LEU A 210 -11.25 9.49 27.49
N SER A 211 -11.37 9.08 28.74
CA SER A 211 -11.27 10.02 29.86
C SER A 211 -9.82 10.40 30.13
N LYS A 212 -9.61 11.44 30.95
CA LYS A 212 -8.27 11.81 31.43
C LYS A 212 -7.62 10.65 32.19
N GLU A 213 -8.39 9.92 32.99
CA GLU A 213 -7.90 8.74 33.72
C GLU A 213 -7.43 7.63 32.76
N ASP A 214 -8.12 7.43 31.63
CA ASP A 214 -7.69 6.47 30.61
C ASP A 214 -6.35 6.90 29.98
N ILE A 215 -6.19 8.19 29.67
CA ILE A 215 -4.94 8.75 29.17
C ILE A 215 -3.81 8.54 30.18
N ASP A 216 -4.01 8.96 31.44
CA ASP A 216 -3.00 8.82 32.51
C ASP A 216 -2.60 7.35 32.72
N SER A 217 -3.56 6.42 32.67
CA SER A 217 -3.30 4.99 32.78
C SER A 217 -2.42 4.48 31.63
N ARG A 218 -2.72 4.89 30.39
CA ARG A 218 -1.95 4.49 29.19
C ARG A 218 -0.53 5.02 29.23
N LEU A 219 -0.35 6.31 29.55
CA LEU A 219 0.96 6.94 29.67
C LEU A 219 1.82 6.27 30.75
N SER A 220 1.20 5.86 31.86
CA SER A 220 1.90 5.16 32.94
C SER A 220 2.49 3.81 32.49
N THR A 221 1.89 3.13 31.51
CA THR A 221 2.43 1.86 30.98
C THR A 221 3.76 2.03 30.26
N ILE A 222 4.04 3.23 29.76
CA ILE A 222 5.28 3.60 29.05
C ILE A 222 6.17 4.54 29.88
N ASN A 223 5.94 4.64 31.19
CA ASN A 223 6.66 5.52 32.12
C ASN A 223 6.62 7.01 31.71
N LYS A 224 5.51 7.46 31.12
CA LYS A 224 5.28 8.86 30.76
C LYS A 224 4.10 9.44 31.53
N THR A 225 3.98 10.75 31.45
CA THR A 225 2.93 11.59 32.03
C THR A 225 2.54 12.67 31.05
N LEU A 226 1.42 13.37 31.27
CA LEU A 226 1.04 14.50 30.43
C LEU A 226 2.11 15.59 30.34
N ASN A 227 2.99 15.72 31.35
CA ASN A 227 4.07 16.71 31.36
C ASN A 227 5.23 16.39 30.41
N ASP A 228 5.26 15.19 29.84
CA ASP A 228 6.24 14.81 28.83
C ASP A 228 5.84 15.28 27.41
N TYR A 229 4.67 15.92 27.28
CA TYR A 229 4.10 16.37 26.01
C TYR A 229 3.82 17.86 26.00
N VAL A 230 4.11 18.50 24.85
CA VAL A 230 3.78 19.90 24.56
C VAL A 230 2.54 20.00 23.69
N PHE A 231 2.45 19.17 22.65
CA PHE A 231 1.40 19.22 21.63
C PHE A 231 0.42 18.04 21.76
N ILE A 232 -0.83 18.26 21.35
CA ILE A 232 -1.89 17.25 21.34
C ILE A 232 -1.50 16.10 20.43
N ASP A 233 -0.97 16.39 19.24
CA ASP A 233 -0.57 15.41 18.22
C ASP A 233 0.53 14.47 18.75
N ASP A 234 1.46 14.98 19.56
CA ASP A 234 2.49 14.15 20.21
C ASP A 234 1.89 13.16 21.21
N LEU A 235 0.97 13.68 22.05
CA LEU A 235 0.26 12.88 23.04
C LEU A 235 -0.61 11.82 22.34
N GLU A 236 -1.32 12.22 21.30
CA GLU A 236 -2.15 11.34 20.49
C GLU A 236 -1.33 10.22 19.86
N LEU A 237 -0.20 10.56 19.26
CA LEU A 237 0.68 9.57 18.65
C LEU A 237 1.06 8.47 19.66
N ASP A 238 1.44 8.84 20.88
CA ASP A 238 1.78 7.86 21.91
C ASP A 238 0.55 7.10 22.43
N ILE A 239 -0.61 7.75 22.57
CA ILE A 239 -1.87 7.09 22.95
C ILE A 239 -2.25 6.02 21.94
N LEU A 240 -2.24 6.36 20.65
CA LEU A 240 -2.62 5.46 19.55
C LEU A 240 -1.60 4.35 19.36
N THR A 241 -0.31 4.65 19.54
CA THR A 241 0.77 3.68 19.36
C THR A 241 0.82 2.62 20.44
N ASN A 242 0.50 3.02 21.67
CA ASN A 242 0.52 2.14 22.83
C ASN A 242 -0.88 1.65 23.18
N ASP A 243 -1.79 1.73 22.21
CA ASP A 243 -3.11 1.16 22.32
C ASP A 243 -3.06 -0.36 22.39
N ASP A 244 -3.91 -0.94 23.23
CA ASP A 244 -4.14 -2.39 23.33
C ASP A 244 -4.95 -2.93 22.13
N GLY A 245 -5.21 -2.06 21.17
CA GLY A 245 -5.91 -2.29 19.93
C GLY A 245 -7.34 -1.78 19.93
N GLY A 246 -7.91 -1.40 21.07
CA GLY A 246 -9.30 -0.96 21.16
C GLY A 246 -9.61 0.31 20.35
N ILE A 247 -8.71 1.30 20.37
CA ILE A 247 -8.86 2.57 19.66
C ILE A 247 -8.54 2.39 18.18
N SER A 248 -7.40 1.75 17.89
CA SER A 248 -6.95 1.47 16.53
C SER A 248 -8.00 0.69 15.74
N TYR A 249 -8.66 -0.25 16.41
CA TYR A 249 -9.75 -1.02 15.84
C TYR A 249 -10.98 -0.20 15.51
N LYS A 250 -11.44 0.64 16.45
CA LYS A 250 -12.58 1.53 16.24
C LYS A 250 -12.33 2.50 15.10
N TYR A 251 -11.14 3.08 15.04
CA TYR A 251 -10.75 3.99 13.96
C TYR A 251 -10.73 3.27 12.61
N PHE A 252 -10.19 2.06 12.56
CA PHE A 252 -10.24 1.23 11.35
C PHE A 252 -11.69 0.97 10.90
N MET A 253 -12.57 0.58 11.83
CA MET A 253 -13.98 0.32 11.52
C MET A 253 -14.72 1.58 11.08
N TYR A 254 -14.43 2.73 11.70
CA TYR A 254 -14.95 4.02 11.28
C TYR A 254 -14.51 4.36 9.85
N MET A 255 -13.20 4.29 9.56
CA MET A 255 -12.64 4.52 8.22
C MET A 255 -13.24 3.58 7.17
N LEU A 256 -13.42 2.30 7.53
CA LEU A 256 -14.00 1.29 6.66
C LEU A 256 -15.47 1.60 6.34
N GLU A 257 -16.27 1.99 7.33
CA GLU A 257 -17.67 2.40 7.14
C GLU A 257 -17.79 3.75 6.43
N GLU A 258 -16.86 4.68 6.62
CA GLU A 258 -16.83 5.94 5.88
C GLU A 258 -16.51 5.71 4.40
N SER A 259 -15.49 4.89 4.13
CA SER A 259 -15.06 4.55 2.77
C SER A 259 -16.09 3.67 2.05
N TYR A 260 -16.74 2.77 2.78
CA TYR A 260 -17.73 1.82 2.25
C TYR A 260 -18.98 1.76 3.15
N PRO A 261 -19.87 2.75 3.08
CA PRO A 261 -21.04 2.81 3.95
C PRO A 261 -21.91 1.56 3.91
N GLY A 262 -22.11 0.97 5.09
CA GLY A 262 -22.91 -0.23 5.32
C GLY A 262 -22.21 -1.53 4.92
N ILE A 263 -20.90 -1.54 4.74
CA ILE A 263 -20.13 -2.73 4.35
C ILE A 263 -20.27 -3.87 5.36
N THR A 264 -20.23 -3.58 6.67
CA THR A 264 -20.43 -4.61 7.71
C THR A 264 -21.78 -5.27 7.56
N LYS A 265 -22.85 -4.48 7.38
CA LYS A 265 -24.21 -4.99 7.15
C LYS A 265 -24.33 -5.76 5.84
N LYS A 266 -23.68 -5.31 4.77
CA LYS A 266 -23.67 -6.01 3.46
C LYS A 266 -23.00 -7.37 3.56
N LEU A 267 -21.87 -7.44 4.27
CA LEU A 267 -21.13 -8.67 4.52
C LEU A 267 -21.80 -9.55 5.60
N GLY A 268 -22.83 -9.05 6.28
CA GLY A 268 -23.50 -9.78 7.37
C GLY A 268 -22.70 -9.84 8.67
N LEU A 269 -21.68 -8.99 8.83
CA LEU A 269 -20.81 -8.96 10.00
C LEU A 269 -21.48 -8.26 11.18
N THR A 270 -21.44 -8.91 12.34
CA THR A 270 -21.84 -8.31 13.62
C THR A 270 -20.67 -7.65 14.34
N GLU A 271 -20.98 -6.72 15.25
CA GLU A 271 -19.97 -6.05 16.08
C GLU A 271 -19.20 -7.03 16.96
N GLU A 272 -19.88 -8.05 17.49
CA GLU A 272 -19.23 -9.07 18.28
C GLU A 272 -18.25 -9.93 17.46
N GLU A 273 -18.58 -10.26 16.21
CA GLU A 273 -17.73 -11.07 15.32
C GLU A 273 -16.45 -10.36 14.91
N TYR A 274 -16.58 -9.12 14.43
CA TYR A 274 -15.40 -8.39 14.00
C TYR A 274 -14.47 -8.04 15.17
N THR A 275 -15.03 -7.80 16.36
CA THR A 275 -14.27 -7.43 17.56
C THR A 275 -13.53 -8.65 18.12
N ARG A 276 -14.21 -9.80 18.18
CA ARG A 276 -13.61 -11.08 18.58
C ARG A 276 -12.48 -11.47 17.64
N THR A 277 -12.69 -11.31 16.34
CA THR A 277 -11.68 -11.60 15.33
C THR A 277 -10.47 -10.71 15.52
N TYR A 278 -10.66 -9.40 15.70
CA TYR A 278 -9.58 -8.48 16.00
C TYR A 278 -8.78 -8.90 17.25
N GLN A 279 -9.46 -9.15 18.36
CA GLN A 279 -8.82 -9.59 19.62
C GLN A 279 -8.03 -10.88 19.46
N TYR A 280 -8.51 -11.81 18.63
CA TYR A 280 -7.76 -13.03 18.32
C TYR A 280 -6.40 -12.71 17.68
N PHE A 281 -6.36 -11.86 16.65
CA PHE A 281 -5.09 -11.48 16.02
C PHE A 281 -4.19 -10.65 16.93
N MET A 282 -4.77 -9.81 17.79
CA MET A 282 -4.02 -9.12 18.84
C MET A 282 -3.32 -10.10 19.78
N SER A 283 -3.98 -11.20 20.15
CA SER A 283 -3.38 -12.23 21.02
C SER A 283 -2.17 -12.93 20.37
N LEU A 284 -2.08 -12.90 19.04
CA LEU A 284 -0.98 -13.49 18.26
C LEU A 284 0.11 -12.49 17.87
N LYS A 285 0.09 -11.27 18.42
CA LYS A 285 1.06 -10.21 18.12
C LYS A 285 2.52 -10.69 18.19
N ASP A 286 2.89 -11.36 19.27
CA ASP A 286 4.28 -11.81 19.47
C ASP A 286 4.67 -12.86 18.43
N TYR A 287 3.75 -13.77 18.10
CA TYR A 287 3.92 -14.76 17.05
C TYR A 287 4.21 -14.08 15.69
N TYR A 288 3.40 -13.10 15.27
CA TYR A 288 3.64 -12.33 14.04
C TYR A 288 4.85 -11.38 14.09
N THR A 289 5.48 -11.23 15.26
CA THR A 289 6.74 -10.50 15.40
C THR A 289 7.98 -11.36 15.40
N SER A 290 7.82 -12.68 15.50
CA SER A 290 8.94 -13.60 15.39
C SER A 290 9.51 -13.59 13.97
N GLU A 291 10.84 -13.67 13.90
CA GLU A 291 11.59 -13.77 12.64
C GLU A 291 11.09 -14.95 11.79
N ASP A 292 10.87 -16.11 12.41
CA ASP A 292 10.32 -17.31 11.75
C ASP A 292 8.99 -17.04 11.04
N THR A 293 8.09 -16.30 11.68
CA THR A 293 6.77 -16.01 11.11
C THR A 293 6.88 -14.95 10.02
N GLN A 294 7.76 -13.96 10.19
CA GLN A 294 8.04 -12.97 9.14
C GLN A 294 8.62 -13.65 7.89
N ASN A 295 9.59 -14.56 8.07
CA ASN A 295 10.18 -15.31 6.97
C ASN A 295 9.14 -16.18 6.23
N LYS A 296 8.20 -16.80 6.96
CA LYS A 296 7.09 -17.54 6.34
C LYS A 296 6.16 -16.64 5.53
N LEU A 297 5.84 -15.44 6.04
CA LEU A 297 5.03 -14.47 5.30
C LEU A 297 5.74 -13.99 4.03
N ILE A 298 7.05 -13.77 4.09
CA ILE A 298 7.88 -13.42 2.92
C ILE A 298 7.90 -14.56 1.90
N ASP A 299 8.05 -15.81 2.34
CA ASP A 299 8.02 -16.98 1.44
C ASP A 299 6.67 -17.10 0.72
N ILE A 300 5.56 -16.99 1.46
CA ILE A 300 4.21 -16.97 0.91
C ILE A 300 4.07 -15.83 -0.11
N MET A 301 4.65 -14.66 0.15
CA MET A 301 4.67 -13.52 -0.78
C MET A 301 5.41 -13.80 -2.06
N MET A 302 6.65 -14.26 -1.97
CA MET A 302 7.45 -14.56 -3.15
C MET A 302 6.76 -15.62 -4.01
N ARG A 303 6.12 -16.62 -3.38
CA ARG A 303 5.38 -17.65 -4.09
C ARG A 303 4.06 -17.15 -4.69
N PHE A 304 3.33 -16.26 -4.02
CA PHE A 304 2.16 -15.59 -4.61
C PHE A 304 2.54 -14.74 -5.82
N GLN A 305 3.62 -13.97 -5.71
CA GLN A 305 4.16 -13.17 -6.82
C GLN A 305 4.61 -14.07 -7.97
N THR A 306 5.36 -15.13 -7.68
CA THR A 306 5.79 -16.11 -8.68
C THR A 306 4.59 -16.74 -9.36
N LEU A 307 3.56 -17.13 -8.60
CA LEU A 307 2.34 -17.68 -9.17
C LEU A 307 1.66 -16.66 -10.08
N ALA A 308 1.52 -15.41 -9.62
CA ALA A 308 0.92 -14.31 -10.37
C ALA A 308 1.62 -14.05 -11.71
N GLU A 309 2.95 -13.96 -11.71
CA GLU A 309 3.79 -13.77 -12.90
C GLU A 309 3.68 -14.95 -13.87
N ASN A 310 3.53 -16.16 -13.33
CA ASN A 310 3.41 -17.37 -14.12
C ASN A 310 1.97 -17.70 -14.52
N LEU A 311 0.98 -16.86 -14.18
CA LEU A 311 -0.37 -17.10 -14.63
C LEU A 311 -0.44 -17.00 -16.15
N PRO A 312 -1.23 -17.87 -16.78
CA PRO A 312 -1.32 -17.87 -18.23
C PRO A 312 -1.96 -16.55 -18.70
N GLU A 313 -1.59 -16.10 -19.91
CA GLU A 313 -2.24 -14.97 -20.55
C GLU A 313 -3.76 -15.20 -20.65
N SER A 314 -4.54 -14.11 -20.77
CA SER A 314 -6.00 -14.08 -20.52
C SER A 314 -6.88 -15.11 -21.27
N ASN A 315 -6.35 -15.88 -22.21
CA ASN A 315 -7.06 -16.88 -23.03
C ASN A 315 -6.72 -18.34 -22.68
N GLU A 316 -5.80 -18.59 -21.76
CA GLU A 316 -5.33 -19.92 -21.39
C GLU A 316 -5.87 -20.33 -20.01
N ALA A 317 -6.31 -21.59 -19.92
CA ALA A 317 -6.84 -22.12 -18.67
C ALA A 317 -5.71 -22.29 -17.65
N VAL A 318 -5.99 -21.96 -16.39
CA VAL A 318 -5.09 -22.24 -15.27
C VAL A 318 -4.76 -23.74 -15.26
N THR A 319 -3.47 -24.05 -15.30
CA THR A 319 -2.97 -25.41 -15.30
C THR A 319 -3.20 -26.08 -13.94
N LEU A 320 -3.20 -27.41 -13.91
CA LEU A 320 -3.31 -28.16 -12.65
C LEU A 320 -2.17 -27.83 -11.66
N ASN A 321 -0.98 -27.48 -12.16
CA ASN A 321 0.15 -27.10 -11.33
C ASN A 321 -0.08 -25.74 -10.66
N GLN A 322 -0.57 -24.74 -11.42
CA GLN A 322 -0.91 -23.42 -10.86
C GLN A 322 -2.08 -23.50 -9.87
N LEU A 323 -3.08 -24.34 -10.15
CA LEU A 323 -4.19 -24.61 -9.23
C LEU A 323 -3.70 -25.27 -7.93
N SER A 324 -2.78 -26.22 -8.03
CA SER A 324 -2.20 -26.89 -6.87
C SER A 324 -1.33 -25.94 -6.04
N GLU A 325 -0.57 -25.06 -6.69
CA GLU A 325 0.23 -24.03 -6.01
C GLU A 325 -0.67 -23.03 -5.29
N LEU A 326 -1.75 -22.59 -5.92
CA LEU A 326 -2.71 -21.69 -5.29
C LEU A 326 -3.36 -22.31 -4.05
N GLN A 327 -3.72 -23.59 -4.13
CA GLN A 327 -4.24 -24.33 -2.97
C GLN A 327 -3.19 -24.45 -1.86
N SER A 328 -1.92 -24.70 -2.19
CA SER A 328 -0.84 -24.74 -1.21
C SER A 328 -0.68 -23.38 -0.53
N LEU A 329 -0.66 -22.29 -1.30
CA LEU A 329 -0.54 -20.93 -0.76
C LEU A 329 -1.69 -20.60 0.19
N TYR A 330 -2.90 -21.00 -0.16
CA TYR A 330 -4.07 -20.81 0.69
C TYR A 330 -4.00 -21.61 2.00
N GLN A 331 -3.41 -22.81 1.97
CA GLN A 331 -3.17 -23.61 3.17
C GLN A 331 -2.06 -22.98 4.04
N ASP A 332 -0.94 -22.61 3.43
CA ASP A 332 0.19 -22.00 4.13
C ASP A 332 -0.23 -20.67 4.79
N LEU A 333 -1.08 -19.90 4.11
CA LEU A 333 -1.63 -18.65 4.63
C LEU A 333 -2.54 -18.88 5.83
N GLN A 334 -3.46 -19.84 5.76
CA GLN A 334 -4.29 -20.24 6.90
C GLN A 334 -3.44 -20.73 8.09
N ASP A 335 -2.42 -21.55 7.82
CA ASP A 335 -1.52 -22.10 8.84
C ASP A 335 -0.66 -21.01 9.52
N VAL A 336 -0.21 -20.02 8.76
CA VAL A 336 0.51 -18.85 9.28
C VAL A 336 -0.44 -17.93 10.02
N LEU A 337 -1.66 -17.72 9.54
CA LEU A 337 -2.64 -16.89 10.23
C LEU A 337 -3.32 -17.58 11.42
N LYS A 338 -3.08 -18.88 11.62
CA LYS A 338 -3.70 -19.69 12.68
C LYS A 338 -5.22 -19.74 12.56
N ILE A 339 -5.75 -19.71 11.34
CA ILE A 339 -7.18 -19.75 11.08
C ILE A 339 -7.54 -20.88 10.13
N LYS A 340 -8.81 -21.26 10.18
CA LYS A 340 -9.44 -22.18 9.23
C LYS A 340 -10.63 -21.49 8.60
N ILE A 341 -10.73 -21.59 7.29
CA ILE A 341 -11.81 -20.98 6.52
C ILE A 341 -12.61 -22.09 5.87
N SER A 342 -13.93 -22.00 5.99
CA SER A 342 -14.85 -22.91 5.32
C SER A 342 -15.84 -22.14 4.46
N TYR A 343 -16.11 -22.66 3.28
CA TYR A 343 -17.00 -22.07 2.30
C TYR A 343 -18.28 -22.89 2.19
N SER A 344 -19.42 -22.24 2.01
CA SER A 344 -20.70 -22.92 1.79
C SER A 344 -21.65 -22.09 0.94
N VAL A 345 -22.48 -22.72 0.12
CA VAL A 345 -23.66 -22.06 -0.48
C VAL A 345 -24.82 -22.12 0.50
N LEU A 346 -25.52 -21.00 0.64
CA LEU A 346 -26.82 -20.92 1.32
C LEU A 346 -27.93 -21.29 0.33
N GLU A 347 -28.35 -22.55 0.33
CA GLU A 347 -29.50 -23.02 -0.45
C GLU A 347 -30.69 -23.30 0.48
N ASN A 348 -31.82 -22.61 0.29
CA ASN A 348 -33.05 -22.84 1.05
C ASN A 348 -32.86 -22.85 2.59
N GLY A 349 -31.95 -22.00 3.10
CA GLY A 349 -31.62 -21.90 4.53
C GLY A 349 -30.72 -23.01 5.07
N LYS A 350 -30.06 -23.79 4.20
CA LYS A 350 -29.06 -24.80 4.57
C LYS A 350 -27.70 -24.45 3.98
N LYS A 351 -26.63 -24.60 4.78
CA LYS A 351 -25.24 -24.49 4.31
C LYS A 351 -24.83 -25.79 3.62
N VAL A 352 -24.53 -25.72 2.33
CA VAL A 352 -23.94 -26.81 1.54
C VAL A 352 -22.46 -26.50 1.37
N PRO A 353 -21.54 -27.32 1.91
CA PRO A 353 -20.10 -27.07 1.83
C PRO A 353 -19.59 -26.93 0.39
N LEU A 354 -18.70 -25.98 0.17
CA LEU A 354 -17.98 -25.78 -1.08
C LEU A 354 -16.49 -26.07 -0.88
N THR A 355 -15.87 -26.67 -1.89
CA THR A 355 -14.42 -26.70 -2.00
C THR A 355 -13.91 -25.44 -2.71
N LEU A 356 -12.63 -25.12 -2.52
CA LEU A 356 -11.98 -24.05 -3.29
C LEU A 356 -12.11 -24.28 -4.80
N LEU A 357 -12.08 -25.55 -5.23
CA LEU A 357 -12.24 -25.93 -6.63
C LEU A 357 -13.67 -25.66 -7.15
N ASP A 358 -14.69 -25.83 -6.31
CA ASP A 358 -16.08 -25.52 -6.68
C ASP A 358 -16.26 -24.01 -6.87
N LEU A 359 -15.65 -23.20 -5.99
CA LEU A 359 -15.60 -21.73 -6.11
C LEU A 359 -14.92 -21.30 -7.42
N MET A 360 -13.75 -21.86 -7.71
CA MET A 360 -12.98 -21.50 -8.90
C MET A 360 -13.63 -21.92 -10.22
N ASN A 361 -14.39 -23.02 -10.22
CA ASN A 361 -15.06 -23.49 -11.43
C ASN A 361 -16.34 -22.70 -11.74
N GLY A 362 -16.84 -21.86 -10.82
CA GLY A 362 -17.96 -20.93 -11.02
C GLY A 362 -19.30 -21.58 -11.38
N LYS A 363 -19.35 -22.91 -11.46
CA LYS A 363 -20.50 -23.66 -11.95
C LYS A 363 -21.54 -23.73 -10.84
N ASP A 364 -22.75 -23.27 -11.13
CA ASP A 364 -23.89 -23.27 -10.21
C ASP A 364 -23.86 -22.20 -9.09
N LEU A 365 -22.98 -21.19 -9.19
CA LEU A 365 -22.93 -20.05 -8.25
C LEU A 365 -23.75 -18.83 -8.71
N GLU A 366 -24.35 -18.88 -9.91
CA GLU A 366 -25.23 -17.82 -10.43
C GLU A 366 -26.45 -17.65 -9.50
N ASN A 367 -26.51 -16.54 -8.76
CA ASN A 367 -27.51 -16.20 -7.73
C ASN A 367 -27.35 -16.90 -6.36
N ALA A 368 -26.20 -17.55 -6.12
CA ALA A 368 -25.87 -18.11 -4.81
C ALA A 368 -25.47 -17.02 -3.81
N THR A 369 -25.78 -17.23 -2.53
CA THR A 369 -25.12 -16.52 -1.43
C THR A 369 -24.07 -17.46 -0.84
N ILE A 370 -22.80 -17.06 -0.88
CA ILE A 370 -21.71 -17.83 -0.31
C ILE A 370 -21.49 -17.34 1.11
N SER A 371 -21.61 -18.27 2.06
CA SER A 371 -21.21 -18.10 3.44
C SER A 371 -19.75 -18.51 3.58
N ILE A 372 -18.97 -17.66 4.23
CA ILE A 372 -17.58 -17.93 4.54
C ILE A 372 -17.43 -17.83 6.04
N ASP A 373 -17.10 -18.96 6.66
CA ASP A 373 -16.99 -19.07 8.10
C ASP A 373 -15.51 -19.22 8.47
N VAL A 374 -15.05 -18.38 9.40
CA VAL A 374 -13.66 -18.32 9.86
C VAL A 374 -13.58 -18.81 11.30
N TYR A 375 -12.62 -19.70 11.54
CA TYR A 375 -12.36 -20.31 12.84
C TYR A 375 -10.89 -20.17 13.21
N THR A 376 -10.56 -20.33 14.48
CA THR A 376 -9.18 -20.56 14.93
C THR A 376 -8.71 -21.97 14.54
N ASP A 377 -7.42 -22.25 14.64
CA ASP A 377 -6.90 -23.62 14.50
C ASP A 377 -7.54 -24.62 15.48
N ALA A 378 -7.93 -24.13 16.66
CA ALA A 378 -8.67 -24.88 17.68
C ALA A 378 -10.17 -25.06 17.36
N SER A 379 -10.62 -24.59 16.19
CA SER A 379 -12.00 -24.66 15.71
C SER A 379 -12.99 -23.80 16.53
N GLU A 380 -12.50 -22.72 17.14
CA GLU A 380 -13.34 -21.70 17.77
C GLU A 380 -13.81 -20.70 16.71
N PHE A 381 -15.09 -20.34 16.74
CA PHE A 381 -15.68 -19.44 15.76
C PHE A 381 -15.17 -18.00 15.93
N LEU A 382 -14.69 -17.39 14.85
CA LEU A 382 -14.23 -16.00 14.81
C LEU A 382 -15.28 -15.09 14.18
N MET A 383 -15.62 -15.33 12.92
CA MET A 383 -16.60 -14.54 12.17
C MET A 383 -17.18 -15.34 11.01
N ASP A 384 -18.36 -14.95 10.54
CA ASP A 384 -18.85 -15.34 9.22
C ASP A 384 -19.25 -14.13 8.40
N PHE A 385 -19.15 -14.27 7.09
CA PHE A 385 -19.61 -13.27 6.14
C PHE A 385 -20.36 -13.92 4.99
N SER A 386 -21.32 -13.18 4.48
CA SER A 386 -22.15 -13.55 3.35
C SER A 386 -21.79 -12.69 2.15
N LEU A 387 -21.40 -13.35 1.06
CA LEU A 387 -21.20 -12.72 -0.23
C LEU A 387 -22.35 -13.12 -1.14
N SER A 388 -23.16 -12.14 -1.55
CA SER A 388 -24.23 -12.36 -2.52
C SER A 388 -23.69 -12.38 -3.95
N ALA A 389 -24.41 -13.02 -4.87
CA ALA A 389 -23.96 -13.18 -6.26
C ALA A 389 -23.69 -11.86 -7.02
N ASP A 390 -24.30 -10.76 -6.60
CA ASP A 390 -24.07 -9.40 -7.10
C ASP A 390 -22.81 -8.76 -6.50
N MET A 391 -22.51 -9.01 -5.22
CA MET A 391 -21.19 -8.67 -4.65
C MET A 391 -20.11 -9.54 -5.29
N PHE A 392 -20.42 -10.80 -5.60
CA PHE A 392 -19.61 -11.60 -6.50
C PHE A 392 -19.51 -10.95 -7.87
N GLY A 393 -20.57 -10.53 -8.57
CA GLY A 393 -20.47 -9.91 -9.89
C GLY A 393 -19.65 -8.61 -9.93
N GLU A 394 -19.73 -7.77 -8.89
CA GLU A 394 -18.91 -6.56 -8.72
C GLU A 394 -17.44 -6.89 -8.37
N VAL A 395 -17.18 -8.06 -7.77
CA VAL A 395 -15.85 -8.57 -7.37
C VAL A 395 -15.25 -9.56 -8.39
N ILE A 396 -16.07 -10.20 -9.24
CA ILE A 396 -15.78 -11.29 -10.20
C ILE A 396 -15.86 -10.79 -11.65
N GLY A 397 -16.64 -9.76 -11.96
CA GLY A 397 -17.01 -9.40 -13.33
C GLY A 397 -18.04 -10.36 -13.95
N ASP A 398 -18.77 -9.89 -14.96
CA ASP A 398 -19.83 -10.68 -15.62
C ASP A 398 -19.31 -11.98 -16.25
N VAL A 399 -19.76 -13.13 -15.72
CA VAL A 399 -19.49 -14.46 -16.28
C VAL A 399 -20.32 -14.68 -17.55
N GLU A 400 -19.78 -14.34 -18.72
CA GLU A 400 -20.43 -14.68 -19.98
C GLU A 400 -20.23 -16.18 -20.32
N LYS A 401 -21.35 -16.91 -20.32
CA LYS A 401 -21.46 -18.33 -20.71
C LYS A 401 -20.82 -18.59 -22.07
N THR A 402 -19.73 -19.36 -22.11
CA THR A 402 -19.42 -20.16 -23.29
C THR A 402 -20.02 -21.55 -23.11
N PRO A 403 -20.97 -21.98 -23.96
CA PRO A 403 -21.47 -23.34 -23.91
C PRO A 403 -20.33 -24.28 -24.33
N VAL A 404 -20.00 -25.24 -23.46
CA VAL A 404 -19.16 -26.38 -23.83
C VAL A 404 -19.94 -27.23 -24.84
N THR A 405 -19.73 -26.98 -26.12
CA THR A 405 -20.29 -27.84 -27.18
C THR A 405 -19.45 -29.10 -27.30
N LYS A 406 -20.07 -30.27 -27.05
CA LYS A 406 -19.56 -31.57 -27.50
C LYS A 406 -19.35 -31.56 -29.02
N PRO A 407 -18.39 -32.33 -29.55
CA PRO A 407 -18.21 -32.43 -30.99
C PRO A 407 -19.27 -33.37 -31.56
N ASP A 408 -20.20 -32.86 -32.36
CA ASP A 408 -20.44 -33.44 -33.69
C ASP A 408 -21.33 -32.61 -34.61
N SER A 409 -20.95 -32.68 -35.89
CA SER A 409 -21.72 -32.61 -37.14
C SER A 409 -22.77 -31.51 -37.39
N SER A 410 -22.48 -30.76 -38.46
CA SER A 410 -23.41 -30.15 -39.44
C SER A 410 -24.17 -28.88 -39.03
N GLY A 411 -24.18 -27.91 -39.96
CA GLY A 411 -25.32 -27.00 -40.09
C GLY A 411 -24.96 -25.55 -40.40
N ASP A 412 -25.31 -25.18 -41.62
CA ASP A 412 -25.45 -23.86 -42.22
C ASP A 412 -25.91 -22.68 -41.32
N LYS A 413 -25.59 -21.49 -41.82
CA LYS A 413 -25.76 -20.13 -41.30
C LYS A 413 -27.18 -19.79 -40.84
N THR A 414 -27.29 -18.92 -39.83
CA THR A 414 -28.22 -17.77 -39.90
C THR A 414 -27.81 -16.61 -38.98
N THR A 415 -28.00 -15.42 -39.54
CA THR A 415 -27.52 -14.09 -39.14
C THR A 415 -28.34 -13.42 -38.04
N SER A 416 -27.68 -12.73 -37.10
CA SER A 416 -28.21 -11.49 -36.49
C SER A 416 -27.16 -10.38 -36.59
N THR A 417 -27.61 -9.19 -36.99
CA THR A 417 -26.79 -8.04 -37.40
C THR A 417 -26.29 -7.22 -36.19
N PRO A 418 -25.01 -6.82 -36.12
CA PRO A 418 -24.51 -5.93 -35.08
C PRO A 418 -24.84 -4.46 -35.39
N VAL A 419 -25.28 -3.74 -34.37
CA VAL A 419 -25.50 -2.27 -34.41
C VAL A 419 -24.15 -1.57 -34.54
N LYS A 420 -24.03 -0.64 -35.50
CA LYS A 420 -22.81 0.13 -35.83
C LYS A 420 -22.93 1.58 -35.36
N THR A 421 -21.79 2.22 -35.05
CA THR A 421 -21.67 3.69 -34.93
C THR A 421 -21.31 4.33 -36.27
N VAL A 422 -21.44 5.67 -36.37
CA VAL A 422 -21.42 6.46 -37.62
C VAL A 422 -20.06 6.42 -38.37
N THR A 423 -18.98 5.93 -37.76
CA THR A 423 -17.66 5.72 -38.38
C THR A 423 -17.16 4.27 -38.34
N GLY A 424 -18.04 3.30 -38.09
CA GLY A 424 -17.77 1.88 -38.38
C GLY A 424 -16.78 1.13 -37.47
N GLY A 425 -16.22 1.78 -36.44
CA GLY A 425 -15.44 1.11 -35.39
C GLY A 425 -16.33 0.47 -34.32
N LYS A 426 -16.01 -0.77 -33.91
CA LYS A 426 -16.61 -1.38 -32.71
C LYS A 426 -16.10 -0.63 -31.48
N LEU A 427 -16.99 -0.36 -30.51
CA LEU A 427 -16.61 0.19 -29.21
C LEU A 427 -15.61 -0.76 -28.52
N PRO A 428 -14.49 -0.25 -27.96
CA PRO A 428 -13.52 -1.08 -27.22
C PRO A 428 -14.13 -1.58 -25.91
N LYS A 429 -13.75 -2.79 -25.48
CA LYS A 429 -14.06 -3.34 -24.15
C LYS A 429 -12.76 -3.38 -23.34
N THR A 430 -12.79 -2.81 -22.13
CA THR A 430 -11.62 -2.34 -21.36
C THR A 430 -11.48 -3.09 -20.02
N ALA A 431 -10.71 -4.18 -19.95
CA ALA A 431 -10.27 -4.78 -18.67
C ALA A 431 -9.04 -5.69 -18.89
N SER A 432 -7.90 -5.39 -18.26
CA SER A 432 -6.67 -6.21 -18.26
C SER A 432 -6.52 -7.00 -16.93
N ASN A 433 -5.54 -7.91 -16.84
CA ASN A 433 -5.24 -8.83 -15.70
C ASN A 433 -4.72 -8.12 -14.41
N TYR A 434 -5.18 -6.89 -14.14
CA TYR A 434 -4.73 -6.08 -13.01
C TYR A 434 -5.07 -6.68 -11.64
N THR A 435 -6.05 -7.57 -11.50
CA THR A 435 -6.55 -7.99 -10.18
C THR A 435 -5.53 -8.76 -9.35
N ILE A 436 -4.74 -9.65 -9.97
CA ILE A 436 -3.72 -10.43 -9.24
C ILE A 436 -2.46 -9.60 -9.00
N MET A 437 -2.17 -8.63 -9.89
CA MET A 437 -1.11 -7.64 -9.69
C MET A 437 -1.48 -6.60 -8.62
N ILE A 438 -2.77 -6.23 -8.49
CA ILE A 438 -3.31 -5.40 -7.42
C ILE A 438 -3.26 -6.16 -6.09
N LEU A 439 -3.58 -7.45 -6.07
CA LEU A 439 -3.48 -8.30 -4.87
C LEU A 439 -2.01 -8.52 -4.46
N ALA A 440 -1.12 -8.78 -5.42
CA ALA A 440 0.32 -8.86 -5.17
C ALA A 440 0.89 -7.51 -4.72
N GLY A 441 0.47 -6.40 -5.33
CA GLY A 441 0.87 -5.04 -4.98
C GLY A 441 0.38 -4.61 -3.59
N ALA A 442 -0.89 -4.87 -3.26
CA ALA A 442 -1.43 -4.60 -1.92
C ALA A 442 -0.75 -5.48 -0.85
N PHE A 443 -0.44 -6.73 -1.18
CA PHE A 443 0.33 -7.60 -0.30
C PHE A 443 1.78 -7.13 -0.13
N LEU A 444 2.43 -6.64 -1.20
CA LEU A 444 3.79 -6.08 -1.21
C LEU A 444 3.87 -4.75 -0.45
N VAL A 445 2.88 -3.85 -0.55
CA VAL A 445 2.82 -2.60 0.24
C VAL A 445 2.68 -2.92 1.73
N VAL A 446 1.85 -3.91 2.07
CA VAL A 446 1.67 -4.41 3.44
C VAL A 446 2.97 -5.02 3.99
N LEU A 447 3.65 -5.86 3.22
CA LEU A 447 4.90 -6.49 3.64
C LEU A 447 6.09 -5.51 3.63
N GLY A 448 6.18 -4.62 2.65
CA GLY A 448 7.17 -3.55 2.57
C GLY A 448 7.11 -2.67 3.80
N THR A 449 5.91 -2.31 4.26
CA THR A 449 5.72 -1.59 5.53
C THR A 449 6.20 -2.40 6.75
N VAL A 450 6.10 -3.74 6.70
CA VAL A 450 6.57 -4.64 7.76
C VAL A 450 8.10 -4.83 7.74
N LEU A 451 8.73 -4.86 6.56
CA LEU A 451 10.15 -5.15 6.31
C LEU A 451 11.06 -3.91 6.29
N PHE A 452 10.60 -2.79 5.72
CA PHE A 452 11.38 -1.54 5.63
C PHE A 452 11.80 -1.01 7.01
N LYS A 453 11.07 -1.42 8.06
CA LYS A 453 11.31 -1.01 9.46
C LYS A 453 12.18 -1.99 10.27
N THR A 454 12.63 -3.11 9.71
CA THR A 454 13.60 -4.03 10.36
C THR A 454 15.05 -3.69 10.03
N ASN A 455 15.36 -3.25 8.81
CA ASN A 455 16.74 -2.85 8.46
C ASN A 455 17.20 -1.55 9.14
N ARG A 456 16.27 -0.74 9.70
CA ARG A 456 16.62 0.39 10.57
C ARG A 456 17.13 -0.01 11.95
N LYS A 457 16.85 -1.24 12.42
CA LYS A 457 17.37 -1.70 13.72
C LYS A 457 18.85 -2.09 13.66
N ASP A 458 19.32 -2.55 12.51
CA ASP A 458 20.73 -2.93 12.35
C ASP A 458 21.65 -1.71 12.22
N GLY A 459 21.10 -0.54 11.86
CA GLY A 459 21.81 0.74 11.85
C GLY A 459 21.96 1.40 13.22
N ASP A 460 21.08 1.09 14.18
CA ASP A 460 21.15 1.66 15.54
C ASP A 460 22.09 0.86 16.46
N GLU A 461 22.34 -0.43 16.19
CA GLU A 461 23.29 -1.23 16.98
C GLU A 461 24.75 -1.09 16.52
N THR A 462 25.01 -0.52 15.33
CA THR A 462 26.37 -0.29 14.83
C THR A 462 26.98 1.06 15.24
N ASN A 463 26.22 1.97 15.83
CA ASN A 463 26.73 3.24 16.40
C ASN A 463 26.84 3.24 17.94
N ALA A 464 26.66 2.09 18.58
CA ALA A 464 26.80 1.92 20.03
C ALA A 464 27.95 0.97 20.43
N ALA A 465 29.09 1.03 19.72
CA ALA A 465 30.34 0.36 20.07
C ALA A 465 31.55 1.31 20.02
#